data_AF-A0A660VES7-F1
#
_entry.id   AF-A0A660VES7-F1
#
_cell.length_a   1.000
_cell.length_b   1.000
_cell.length_c   1.000
_cell.angle_alpha   90.00
_cell.angle_beta   90.00
_cell.angle_gamma   90.00
#
_symmetry.space_group_name_H-M   'P 1'
#
loop_
_entity.id
_entity.type
_entity.pdbx_description
1 polymer ?
#
loop_
_entity_poly.entity_id
_entity_poly.type
_entity_poly.pdbx_seq_one_letter_code
_entity_poly.pdbx_strand_id
1 'polypeptide(L)'
;NLHFNHPNEITPEVSRAVDKLSRTGMPIGNQSVLLAGVNDCVHIQRSLVHKLVENRIRPYYLYQCDLVEGSGHFRTPVGKGLEIIEGLRGHTSGYAVPTYVVDAPGGGGKIPVMPNYLISYSDHKVVLRNYEGYITTYEEPTDYQPHDRSSCSYCRDERREPGQGGVHALLQGDAMWIEPAGHSEIHSRGNTEAHRLQAPEKWVPYGVGAIEGQTASPQPKLEPGEAPDYAPGEEPRPREGEPTGSAHGELL
;
A
#
# COMPACT_ATOMS: atom_id res chain seq x y z
N ASN A 1 -6.83 14.97 -9.17
CA ASN A 1 -7.41 14.75 -7.83
C ASN A 1 -7.71 16.08 -7.18
N LEU A 2 -8.73 16.15 -6.33
CA LEU A 2 -9.14 17.31 -5.54
C LEU A 2 -8.88 17.04 -4.04
N HIS A 3 -8.82 18.10 -3.24
CA HIS A 3 -8.60 18.00 -1.79
C HIS A 3 -9.82 18.53 -1.04
N PHE A 4 -10.54 17.63 -0.38
CA PHE A 4 -11.66 17.95 0.51
C PHE A 4 -11.45 17.21 1.83
N ASN A 5 -11.45 17.94 2.94
CA ASN A 5 -11.30 17.37 4.28
C ASN A 5 -12.62 17.31 5.05
N HIS A 6 -13.56 18.21 4.75
CA HIS A 6 -14.82 18.30 5.47
C HIS A 6 -16.02 18.43 4.52
N PRO A 7 -17.19 17.83 4.81
CA PRO A 7 -18.38 17.92 3.96
C PRO A 7 -18.93 19.36 3.77
N ASN A 8 -18.45 20.33 4.53
CA ASN A 8 -18.81 21.75 4.39
C ASN A 8 -18.09 22.42 3.21
N GLU A 9 -16.97 21.87 2.77
CA GLU A 9 -16.19 22.39 1.65
C GLU A 9 -16.88 22.08 0.30
N ILE A 10 -17.80 21.11 0.27
CA ILE A 10 -18.60 20.77 -0.90
C ILE A 10 -19.85 21.66 -0.91
N THR A 11 -19.66 22.90 -1.35
CA THR A 11 -20.73 23.90 -1.49
C THR A 11 -21.44 23.76 -2.85
N PRO A 12 -22.61 24.40 -3.05
CA PRO A 12 -23.28 24.42 -4.35
C PRO A 12 -22.40 24.94 -5.50
N GLU A 13 -21.50 25.89 -5.23
CA GLU A 13 -20.54 26.43 -6.19
C GLU A 13 -19.54 25.36 -6.62
N VAL A 14 -18.97 24.65 -5.65
CA VAL A 14 -18.04 23.54 -5.88
C VAL A 14 -18.73 22.43 -6.66
N SER A 15 -19.94 22.03 -6.27
CA SER A 15 -20.73 21.02 -6.98
C SER A 15 -20.96 21.39 -8.44
N ARG A 16 -21.30 22.64 -8.74
CA ARG A 16 -21.45 23.12 -10.14
C ARG A 16 -20.15 23.09 -10.91
N ALA A 17 -19.01 23.42 -10.28
CA ALA A 17 -17.71 23.37 -10.93
C ALA A 17 -17.29 21.91 -11.24
N VAL A 18 -17.49 21.00 -10.29
CA VAL A 18 -17.19 19.57 -10.44
C VAL A 18 -18.12 18.92 -11.46
N ASP A 19 -19.40 19.28 -11.53
CA ASP A 19 -20.32 18.82 -12.58
C ASP A 19 -19.82 19.19 -13.98
N LYS A 20 -19.33 20.42 -14.17
CA LYS A 20 -18.75 20.84 -15.45
C LYS A 20 -17.49 20.03 -15.78
N LEU A 21 -16.59 19.83 -14.82
CA LEU A 21 -15.37 19.04 -15.01
C LEU A 21 -15.69 17.58 -15.36
N SER A 22 -16.55 16.93 -14.60
CA SER A 22 -16.89 15.51 -14.81
C SER A 22 -17.57 15.26 -16.17
N ARG A 23 -18.36 16.22 -16.69
CA ARG A 23 -18.97 16.12 -18.03
C ARG A 23 -17.98 16.14 -19.19
N THR A 24 -16.73 16.55 -18.95
CA THR A 24 -15.66 16.44 -19.96
C THR A 24 -15.14 15.00 -20.12
N GLY A 25 -15.58 14.07 -19.26
CA GLY A 25 -15.08 12.71 -19.20
C GLY A 25 -13.86 12.53 -18.29
N MET A 26 -13.38 13.60 -17.64
CA MET A 26 -12.26 13.51 -16.71
C MET A 26 -12.64 12.76 -15.42
N PRO A 27 -11.91 11.71 -15.03
CA PRO A 27 -12.11 11.07 -13.73
C PRO A 27 -11.65 11.99 -12.61
N ILE A 28 -12.50 12.16 -11.59
CA ILE A 28 -12.22 13.05 -10.46
C ILE A 28 -12.11 12.20 -9.21
N GLY A 29 -10.92 12.19 -8.59
CA GLY A 29 -10.67 11.59 -7.29
C GLY A 29 -10.50 12.64 -6.19
N ASN A 30 -10.72 12.26 -4.94
CA ASN A 30 -10.47 13.07 -3.76
C ASN A 30 -9.39 12.45 -2.87
N GLN A 31 -8.47 13.28 -2.42
CA GLN A 31 -7.46 12.95 -1.43
C GLN A 31 -7.72 13.82 -0.19
N SER A 32 -8.08 13.19 0.92
CA SER A 32 -8.28 13.87 2.21
C SER A 32 -7.07 13.61 3.10
N VAL A 33 -6.82 14.50 4.06
CA VAL A 33 -5.89 14.26 5.17
C VAL A 33 -6.71 14.12 6.45
N LEU A 34 -6.36 13.14 7.27
CA LEU A 34 -6.97 12.92 8.57
C LEU A 34 -6.40 13.92 9.57
N LEU A 35 -7.22 14.89 9.96
CA LEU A 35 -6.84 16.05 10.78
C LEU A 35 -7.66 16.07 12.07
N ALA A 36 -6.96 16.12 13.21
CA ALA A 36 -7.55 16.21 14.53
C ALA A 36 -8.40 17.49 14.68
N GLY A 37 -9.62 17.35 15.19
CA GLY A 37 -10.56 18.46 15.37
C GLY A 37 -11.23 18.95 14.08
N VAL A 38 -10.95 18.33 12.94
CA VAL A 38 -11.57 18.68 11.64
C VAL A 38 -12.41 17.53 11.12
N ASN A 39 -11.80 16.36 10.91
CA ASN A 39 -12.45 15.22 10.24
C ASN A 39 -12.08 13.86 10.84
N ASP A 40 -11.57 13.86 12.07
CA ASP A 40 -11.19 12.70 12.87
C ASP A 40 -12.41 11.98 13.52
N CYS A 41 -13.49 11.86 12.75
CA CYS A 41 -14.74 11.25 13.16
C CYS A 41 -15.36 10.44 12.02
N VAL A 42 -15.73 9.19 12.31
CA VAL A 42 -16.36 8.28 11.34
C VAL A 42 -17.62 8.87 10.69
N HIS A 43 -18.43 9.61 11.43
CA HIS A 43 -19.67 10.20 10.92
C HIS A 43 -19.39 11.37 9.97
N ILE A 44 -18.38 12.18 10.27
CA ILE A 44 -17.94 13.27 9.38
C ILE A 44 -17.39 12.68 8.09
N GLN A 45 -16.53 11.66 8.19
CA GLN A 45 -15.97 10.97 7.04
C GLN A 45 -17.05 10.30 6.19
N ARG A 46 -18.03 9.64 6.81
CA ARG A 46 -19.18 9.04 6.10
C ARG A 46 -19.95 10.10 5.32
N SER A 47 -20.26 11.23 5.95
CA SER A 47 -20.95 12.36 5.30
C SER A 47 -20.11 12.93 4.14
N LEU A 48 -18.80 13.08 4.34
CA LEU A 48 -17.88 13.53 3.30
C LEU A 48 -17.88 12.58 2.10
N VAL A 49 -17.64 11.29 2.30
CA VAL A 49 -17.53 10.33 1.20
C VAL A 49 -18.85 10.17 0.44
N HIS A 50 -20.00 10.28 1.11
CA HIS A 50 -21.31 10.29 0.43
C HIS A 50 -21.47 11.52 -0.45
N LYS A 51 -21.20 12.72 0.07
CA LYS A 51 -21.24 13.95 -0.72
C LYS A 51 -20.27 13.93 -1.90
N LEU A 52 -19.06 13.37 -1.72
CA LEU A 52 -18.10 13.20 -2.81
C LEU A 52 -18.68 12.33 -3.93
N VAL A 53 -19.22 11.16 -3.58
CA VAL A 53 -19.80 10.23 -4.55
C VAL A 53 -21.02 10.83 -5.25
N GLU A 54 -21.89 11.55 -4.54
CA GLU A 54 -23.01 12.31 -5.13
C GLU A 54 -22.55 13.32 -6.19
N ASN A 55 -21.35 13.88 -6.03
CA ASN A 55 -20.74 14.81 -6.98
C ASN A 55 -19.86 14.11 -8.04
N ARG A 56 -19.92 12.78 -8.16
CA ARG A 56 -19.06 11.94 -9.03
C ARG A 56 -17.57 12.12 -8.75
N ILE A 57 -17.21 12.39 -7.50
CA ILE A 57 -15.84 12.40 -7.02
C ILE A 57 -15.58 11.07 -6.30
N ARG A 58 -14.58 10.32 -6.74
CA ARG A 58 -14.16 9.08 -6.09
C ARG A 58 -13.32 9.38 -4.84
N PRO A 59 -13.72 8.97 -3.63
CA PRO A 59 -12.83 8.99 -2.47
C PRO A 59 -11.62 8.09 -2.75
N TYR A 60 -10.44 8.67 -2.90
CA TYR A 60 -9.25 7.96 -3.35
C TYR A 60 -8.36 7.57 -2.17
N TYR A 61 -7.84 8.58 -1.46
CA TYR A 61 -7.01 8.38 -0.27
C TYR A 61 -7.55 9.16 0.92
N LEU A 62 -7.40 8.55 2.10
CA LEU A 62 -7.36 9.24 3.37
C LEU A 62 -5.92 9.14 3.88
N TYR A 63 -5.19 10.25 3.89
CA TYR A 63 -3.81 10.31 4.36
C TYR A 63 -3.77 10.46 5.87
N GLN A 64 -2.87 9.73 6.51
CA GLN A 64 -2.36 10.13 7.81
C GLN A 64 -1.67 11.50 7.70
N CYS A 65 -1.89 12.39 8.68
CA CYS A 65 -1.20 13.66 8.70
C CYS A 65 0.33 13.47 8.84
N ASP A 66 1.07 14.04 7.89
CA ASP A 66 2.52 13.87 7.76
C ASP A 66 3.33 14.51 8.89
N LEU A 67 4.58 14.07 9.02
CA LEU A 67 5.58 14.62 9.94
C LEU A 67 6.18 15.90 9.34
N VAL A 68 5.37 16.96 9.25
CA VAL A 68 5.83 18.28 8.79
C VAL A 68 5.86 19.27 9.95
N GLU A 69 6.77 20.25 9.87
CA GLU A 69 6.91 21.27 10.89
C GLU A 69 5.58 22.03 11.07
N GLY A 70 5.18 22.25 12.33
CA GLY A 70 3.98 23.00 12.68
C GLY A 70 2.64 22.23 12.58
N SER A 71 2.58 21.04 11.96
CA SER A 71 1.31 20.29 11.83
C SER A 71 0.97 19.37 13.00
N GLY A 72 1.85 19.29 14.02
CA GLY A 72 1.75 18.28 15.08
C GLY A 72 0.39 18.22 15.81
N HIS A 73 -0.27 19.37 15.98
CA HIS A 73 -1.57 19.49 16.64
C HIS A 73 -2.75 18.95 15.81
N PHE A 74 -2.58 18.78 14.50
CA PHE A 74 -3.56 18.13 13.63
C PHE A 74 -3.36 16.61 13.51
N ARG A 75 -2.29 16.06 14.09
CA ARG A 75 -2.01 14.62 13.96
C ARG A 75 -3.00 13.81 14.78
N THR A 76 -3.38 12.67 14.21
CA THR A 76 -4.16 11.64 14.89
C THR A 76 -3.31 10.38 15.08
N PRO A 77 -3.62 9.52 16.08
CA PRO A 77 -3.08 8.17 16.11
C PRO A 77 -3.55 7.38 14.88
N VAL A 78 -2.70 6.48 14.35
CA VAL A 78 -3.06 5.60 13.22
C VAL A 78 -4.33 4.78 13.50
N GLY A 79 -4.55 4.43 14.77
CA GLY A 79 -5.76 3.75 15.23
C GLY A 79 -7.06 4.50 14.91
N LYS A 80 -7.03 5.84 14.82
CA LYS A 80 -8.20 6.64 14.43
C LYS A 80 -8.56 6.44 12.96
N GLY A 81 -7.56 6.34 12.08
CA GLY A 81 -7.78 6.00 10.67
C GLY A 81 -8.35 4.59 10.50
N LEU A 82 -7.84 3.62 11.28
CA LEU A 82 -8.37 2.25 11.32
C LEU A 82 -9.84 2.21 11.78
N GLU A 83 -10.18 2.93 12.85
CA GLU A 83 -11.55 3.09 13.35
C GLU A 83 -12.48 3.64 12.26
N ILE A 84 -12.03 4.67 11.52
CA ILE A 84 -12.80 5.26 10.42
C ILE A 84 -13.02 4.24 9.30
N ILE A 85 -11.97 3.54 8.85
CA ILE A 85 -12.11 2.55 7.77
C ILE A 85 -13.00 1.39 8.18
N GLU A 86 -12.92 0.91 9.41
CA GLU A 86 -13.84 -0.11 9.95
C GLU A 86 -15.30 0.37 9.87
N GLY A 87 -15.58 1.61 10.30
CA GLY A 87 -16.93 2.17 10.28
C GLY A 87 -17.44 2.63 8.90
N LEU A 88 -16.62 2.53 7.85
CA LEU A 88 -17.01 2.77 6.46
C LEU A 88 -17.16 1.47 5.67
N ARG A 89 -16.19 0.56 5.77
CA ARG A 89 -16.20 -0.71 5.02
C ARG A 89 -17.41 -1.55 5.43
N GLY A 90 -18.23 -1.93 4.45
CA GLY A 90 -19.46 -2.71 4.69
C GLY A 90 -20.65 -1.89 5.18
N HIS A 91 -20.41 -0.75 5.84
CA HIS A 91 -21.46 0.19 6.25
C HIS A 91 -21.87 1.19 5.17
N THR A 92 -21.14 1.24 4.05
CA THR A 92 -21.51 2.00 2.86
C THR A 92 -21.02 1.32 1.58
N SER A 93 -21.33 1.91 0.42
CA SER A 93 -20.86 1.43 -0.89
C SER A 93 -19.34 1.29 -0.90
N GLY A 94 -18.83 0.16 -1.40
CA GLY A 94 -17.40 -0.08 -1.52
C GLY A 94 -16.66 1.00 -2.34
N TYR A 95 -17.37 1.63 -3.29
CA TYR A 95 -16.85 2.75 -4.10
C TYR A 95 -16.56 4.02 -3.26
N ALA A 96 -17.27 4.19 -2.14
CA ALA A 96 -17.12 5.35 -1.27
C ALA A 96 -16.01 5.17 -0.22
N VAL A 97 -15.41 3.98 -0.10
CA VAL A 97 -14.40 3.70 0.93
C VAL A 97 -13.01 4.03 0.37
N PRO A 98 -12.35 5.11 0.83
CA PRO A 98 -11.00 5.42 0.38
C PRO A 98 -9.99 4.41 0.91
N THR A 99 -8.79 4.41 0.33
CA THR A 99 -7.66 3.70 0.93
C THR A 99 -7.07 4.60 2.02
N TYR A 100 -7.03 4.15 3.27
CA TYR A 100 -6.29 4.85 4.31
C TYR A 100 -4.81 4.52 4.18
N VAL A 101 -3.96 5.55 4.10
CA VAL A 101 -2.53 5.39 3.86
C VAL A 101 -1.71 6.21 4.85
N VAL A 102 -0.55 5.66 5.19
CA VAL A 102 0.52 6.39 5.89
C VAL A 102 1.65 6.57 4.89
N ASP A 103 2.09 7.81 4.65
CA ASP A 103 3.30 8.03 3.84
C ASP A 103 4.52 7.68 4.69
N ALA A 104 5.32 6.73 4.21
CA ALA A 104 6.45 6.20 4.95
C ALA A 104 7.55 7.27 5.02
N PRO A 105 8.00 7.65 6.23
CA PRO A 105 9.14 8.55 6.38
C PRO A 105 10.36 8.03 5.61
N GLY A 106 11.10 8.92 4.97
CA GLY A 106 12.23 8.55 4.11
C GLY A 106 11.84 8.14 2.69
N GLY A 107 10.60 8.42 2.26
CA GLY A 107 10.19 8.21 0.86
C GLY A 107 9.86 6.77 0.49
N GLY A 108 9.53 5.93 1.48
CA GLY A 108 9.14 4.52 1.26
C GLY A 108 7.77 4.34 0.59
N GLY A 109 7.09 5.44 0.28
CA GLY A 109 5.81 5.45 -0.42
C GLY A 109 4.60 5.30 0.51
N LYS A 110 3.43 5.18 -0.12
CA LYS A 110 2.12 5.21 0.54
C LYS A 110 1.76 3.80 1.00
N ILE A 111 1.88 3.54 2.30
CA ILE A 111 1.58 2.24 2.89
C ILE A 111 0.09 2.18 3.25
N PRO A 112 -0.71 1.32 2.60
CA PRO A 112 -2.12 1.15 2.96
C PRO A 112 -2.25 0.50 4.33
N VAL A 113 -3.18 1.01 5.13
CA VAL A 113 -3.48 0.51 6.46
C VAL A 113 -4.99 0.28 6.56
N MET A 114 -5.40 -0.90 6.98
CA MET A 114 -6.81 -1.28 7.11
C MET A 114 -7.01 -2.27 8.26
N PRO A 115 -8.25 -2.45 8.73
CA PRO A 115 -8.55 -3.47 9.72
C PRO A 115 -8.27 -4.90 9.23
N ASN A 116 -8.00 -5.81 10.16
CA ASN A 116 -7.75 -7.22 9.85
C ASN A 116 -9.09 -7.96 9.67
N TYR A 117 -9.34 -8.45 8.46
CA TYR A 117 -10.50 -9.29 8.14
C TYR A 117 -10.15 -10.78 8.03
N LEU A 118 -8.88 -11.10 7.75
CA LEU A 118 -8.31 -12.44 7.88
C LEU A 118 -8.08 -12.75 9.37
N ILE A 119 -8.65 -13.85 9.85
CA ILE A 119 -8.47 -14.32 11.24
C ILE A 119 -7.49 -15.49 11.29
N SER A 120 -7.67 -16.48 10.41
CA SER A 120 -6.88 -17.71 10.41
C SER A 120 -6.91 -18.37 9.03
N TYR A 121 -6.02 -19.34 8.80
CA TYR A 121 -5.95 -20.10 7.55
C TYR A 121 -5.33 -21.47 7.80
N SER A 122 -5.64 -22.44 6.94
CA SER A 122 -5.01 -23.76 6.85
C SER A 122 -4.56 -24.03 5.41
N ASP A 123 -4.26 -25.28 5.09
CA ASP A 123 -3.89 -25.79 3.77
C ASP A 123 -4.98 -25.65 2.68
N HIS A 124 -6.27 -25.54 3.05
CA HIS A 124 -7.37 -25.43 2.08
C HIS A 124 -8.57 -24.64 2.60
N LYS A 125 -8.41 -23.87 3.68
CA LYS A 125 -9.49 -23.07 4.28
C LYS A 125 -8.96 -21.75 4.83
N VAL A 126 -9.76 -20.70 4.68
CA VAL A 126 -9.49 -19.39 5.29
C VAL A 126 -10.64 -18.98 6.19
N VAL A 127 -10.34 -18.55 7.42
CA VAL A 127 -11.31 -17.99 8.36
C VAL A 127 -11.29 -16.46 8.24
N LEU A 128 -12.43 -15.89 7.87
CA LEU A 128 -12.64 -14.46 7.64
C LEU A 128 -13.71 -13.94 8.59
N ARG A 129 -13.61 -12.67 8.98
CA ARG A 129 -14.74 -11.92 9.55
C ARG A 129 -15.18 -10.81 8.61
N ASN A 130 -16.45 -10.42 8.69
CA ASN A 130 -16.96 -9.21 8.02
C ASN A 130 -17.05 -8.00 8.99
N TYR A 131 -17.67 -6.91 8.53
CA TYR A 131 -17.89 -5.68 9.31
C TYR A 131 -18.90 -5.86 10.47
N GLU A 132 -19.75 -6.90 10.43
CA GLU A 132 -20.76 -7.19 11.45
C GLU A 132 -20.22 -8.07 12.58
N GLY A 133 -19.01 -8.62 12.40
CA GLY A 133 -18.46 -9.67 13.26
C GLY A 133 -18.95 -11.08 12.89
N TYR A 134 -19.60 -11.27 11.74
CA TYR A 134 -19.89 -12.60 11.20
C TYR A 134 -18.57 -13.27 10.79
N ILE A 135 -18.27 -14.41 11.41
CA ILE A 135 -17.07 -15.21 11.15
C ILE A 135 -17.46 -16.40 10.27
N THR A 136 -16.74 -16.60 9.17
CA THR A 136 -17.03 -17.68 8.22
C THR A 136 -15.75 -18.27 7.64
N THR A 137 -15.88 -19.48 7.10
CA THR A 137 -14.81 -20.18 6.40
C THR A 137 -15.03 -20.11 4.89
N TYR A 138 -13.98 -19.76 4.15
CA TYR A 138 -13.92 -19.93 2.70
C TYR A 138 -13.11 -21.21 2.40
N GLU A 139 -13.66 -22.13 1.61
CA GLU A 139 -12.96 -23.33 1.17
C GLU A 139 -12.17 -23.05 -0.10
N GLU A 140 -10.89 -23.42 -0.09
CA GLU A 140 -9.98 -23.26 -1.20
C GLU A 140 -9.86 -24.55 -2.02
N PRO A 141 -9.61 -24.45 -3.34
CA PRO A 141 -9.46 -25.62 -4.20
C PRO A 141 -8.25 -26.47 -3.80
N THR A 142 -8.46 -27.77 -3.62
CA THR A 142 -7.40 -28.73 -3.26
C THR A 142 -6.59 -29.22 -4.46
N ASP A 143 -7.08 -29.00 -5.67
CA ASP A 143 -6.51 -29.46 -6.94
C ASP A 143 -6.03 -28.30 -7.83
N TYR A 144 -5.94 -27.08 -7.28
CA TYR A 144 -5.47 -25.91 -8.02
C TYR A 144 -4.10 -26.16 -8.63
N GLN A 145 -4.04 -26.10 -9.96
CA GLN A 145 -2.80 -26.12 -10.70
C GLN A 145 -2.32 -24.68 -10.89
N PRO A 146 -1.09 -24.35 -10.45
CA PRO A 146 -0.50 -23.04 -10.67
C PRO A 146 -0.53 -22.66 -12.14
N HIS A 147 -0.69 -21.36 -12.39
CA HIS A 147 -0.69 -20.81 -13.75
C HIS A 147 0.57 -21.20 -14.54
N ASP A 148 0.40 -21.81 -15.71
CA ASP A 148 1.51 -22.13 -16.61
C ASP A 148 2.04 -20.88 -17.32
N ARG A 149 3.14 -20.35 -16.79
CA ARG A 149 3.82 -19.16 -17.33
C ARG A 149 4.37 -19.38 -18.74
N SER A 150 4.66 -20.62 -19.15
CA SER A 150 5.29 -20.90 -20.44
C SER A 150 4.33 -20.68 -21.62
N SER A 151 3.05 -20.99 -21.41
CA SER A 151 2.00 -20.83 -22.41
C SER A 151 1.37 -19.42 -22.42
N CYS A 152 1.49 -18.64 -21.35
CA CYS A 152 0.92 -17.30 -21.22
C CYS A 152 1.74 -16.19 -21.91
N SER A 153 1.12 -15.42 -22.82
CA SER A 153 1.77 -14.27 -23.48
C SER A 153 2.18 -13.17 -22.50
N TYR A 154 1.33 -12.84 -21.54
CA TYR A 154 1.62 -11.82 -20.53
C TYR A 154 2.79 -12.18 -19.60
N CYS A 155 2.99 -13.47 -19.33
CA CYS A 155 4.15 -13.92 -18.56
C CYS A 155 5.45 -13.88 -19.38
N ARG A 156 5.37 -14.08 -20.69
CA ARG A 156 6.53 -13.96 -21.59
C ARG A 156 6.92 -12.51 -21.84
N ASP A 157 5.93 -11.62 -21.87
CA ASP A 157 6.10 -10.17 -22.04
C ASP A 157 6.18 -9.44 -20.68
N GLU A 158 6.68 -10.12 -19.65
CA GLU A 158 6.81 -9.56 -18.30
C GLU A 158 7.74 -8.34 -18.31
N ARG A 159 7.14 -7.16 -18.08
CA ARG A 159 7.91 -5.92 -17.88
C ARG A 159 8.47 -5.91 -16.48
N ARG A 160 9.71 -6.37 -16.34
CA ARG A 160 10.45 -6.25 -15.07
C ARG A 160 10.82 -4.78 -14.85
N GLU A 161 10.55 -4.27 -13.65
CA GLU A 161 11.07 -2.99 -13.20
C GLU A 161 12.34 -3.26 -12.36
N PRO A 162 13.54 -3.07 -12.93
CA PRO A 162 14.78 -3.42 -12.24
C PRO A 162 14.88 -2.68 -10.91
N GLY A 163 15.19 -3.41 -9.83
CA GLY A 163 15.33 -2.85 -8.49
C GLY A 163 14.03 -2.76 -7.66
N GLN A 164 12.86 -3.12 -8.21
CA GLN A 164 11.58 -3.04 -7.48
C GLN A 164 11.05 -4.41 -6.98
N GLY A 165 11.90 -5.43 -6.88
CA GLY A 165 11.48 -6.77 -6.47
C GLY A 165 10.89 -6.83 -5.05
N GLY A 166 11.59 -6.25 -4.06
CA GLY A 166 11.12 -6.15 -2.68
C GLY A 166 10.53 -7.45 -2.12
N VAL A 167 9.43 -7.36 -1.38
CA VAL A 167 8.72 -8.53 -0.83
C VAL A 167 8.17 -9.43 -1.95
N HIS A 168 7.82 -8.89 -3.11
CA HIS A 168 7.30 -9.69 -4.22
C HIS A 168 8.36 -10.66 -4.77
N ALA A 169 9.63 -10.27 -4.83
CA ALA A 169 10.73 -11.16 -5.20
C ALA A 169 10.89 -12.34 -4.22
N LEU A 170 10.57 -12.15 -2.94
CA LEU A 170 10.52 -13.27 -1.97
C LEU A 170 9.41 -14.27 -2.32
N LEU A 171 8.26 -13.78 -2.76
CA LEU A 171 7.12 -14.61 -3.15
C LEU A 171 7.33 -15.33 -4.48
N GLN A 172 8.04 -14.71 -5.42
CA GLN A 172 8.40 -15.32 -6.70
C GLN A 172 9.54 -16.35 -6.58
N GLY A 173 10.23 -16.37 -5.43
CA GLY A 173 11.39 -17.20 -5.18
C GLY A 173 12.71 -16.57 -5.59
N ASP A 174 12.72 -15.48 -6.38
CA ASP A 174 13.90 -14.75 -6.87
C ASP A 174 14.90 -14.36 -5.77
N ALA A 175 14.43 -14.23 -4.53
CA ALA A 175 15.25 -14.02 -3.35
C ALA A 175 14.69 -14.75 -2.13
N MET A 176 15.54 -15.07 -1.16
CA MET A 176 15.14 -15.76 0.08
C MET A 176 15.01 -14.83 1.29
N TRP A 177 15.70 -13.70 1.28
CA TRP A 177 15.61 -12.69 2.35
C TRP A 177 15.90 -11.28 1.82
N ILE A 178 15.50 -10.29 2.61
CA ILE A 178 15.89 -8.88 2.47
C ILE A 178 16.56 -8.51 3.78
N GLU A 179 17.77 -7.96 3.72
CA GLU A 179 18.52 -7.55 4.92
C GLU A 179 18.85 -6.05 4.91
N PRO A 180 18.82 -5.39 6.08
CA PRO A 180 19.40 -4.06 6.23
C PRO A 180 20.90 -4.05 5.94
N ALA A 181 21.40 -2.92 5.46
CA ALA A 181 22.83 -2.68 5.39
C ALA A 181 23.49 -2.85 6.76
N GLY A 182 24.65 -3.51 6.79
CA GLY A 182 25.36 -3.81 8.03
C GLY A 182 24.79 -4.99 8.85
N HIS A 183 23.74 -5.68 8.39
CA HIS A 183 23.09 -6.74 9.17
C HIS A 183 24.07 -7.84 9.58
N SER A 184 24.83 -8.38 8.64
CA SER A 184 25.78 -9.47 8.88
C SER A 184 26.86 -9.08 9.91
N GLU A 185 27.38 -7.86 9.82
CA GLU A 185 28.40 -7.32 10.70
C GLU A 185 27.86 -7.14 12.13
N ILE A 186 26.67 -6.52 12.28
CA ILE A 186 26.00 -6.33 13.57
C ILE A 186 25.63 -7.69 14.19
N HIS A 187 25.14 -8.62 13.37
CA HIS A 187 24.70 -9.93 13.82
C HIS A 187 25.86 -10.82 14.29
N SER A 188 27.04 -10.69 13.67
CA SER A 188 28.25 -11.40 14.08
C SER A 188 28.70 -11.03 15.51
N ARG A 189 28.33 -9.84 16.01
CA ARG A 189 28.72 -9.31 17.33
C ARG A 189 30.22 -9.42 17.63
N GLY A 190 31.07 -9.31 16.60
CA GLY A 190 32.52 -9.42 16.72
C GLY A 190 33.06 -10.86 16.80
N ASN A 191 32.22 -11.87 16.57
CA ASN A 191 32.66 -13.25 16.46
C ASN A 191 33.35 -13.47 15.10
N THR A 192 34.56 -14.03 15.11
CA THR A 192 35.37 -14.25 13.90
C THR A 192 35.07 -15.57 13.21
N GLU A 193 34.35 -16.48 13.87
CA GLU A 193 33.94 -17.76 13.31
C GLU A 193 32.54 -17.65 12.69
N ALA A 194 32.45 -17.97 11.40
CA ALA A 194 31.17 -18.03 10.69
C ALA A 194 30.29 -19.14 11.30
N HIS A 195 29.06 -18.80 11.69
CA HIS A 195 28.14 -19.77 12.25
C HIS A 195 27.62 -20.70 11.14
N ARG A 196 27.46 -22.00 11.41
CA ARG A 196 26.97 -23.00 10.41
C ARG A 196 25.61 -22.63 9.79
N LEU A 197 24.80 -21.79 10.44
CA LEU A 197 23.54 -21.28 9.88
C LEU A 197 23.73 -20.21 8.80
N GLN A 198 24.92 -19.61 8.68
CA GLN A 198 25.23 -18.56 7.71
C GLN A 198 25.79 -19.11 6.39
N ALA A 199 26.08 -20.42 6.34
CA ALA A 199 26.56 -21.08 5.13
C ALA A 199 25.44 -21.11 4.06
N PRO A 200 25.62 -20.49 2.88
CA PRO A 200 24.60 -20.43 1.83
C PRO A 200 24.11 -21.82 1.40
N GLU A 201 25.02 -22.80 1.30
CA GLU A 201 24.72 -24.19 0.98
C GLU A 201 23.76 -24.89 1.96
N LYS A 202 23.53 -24.34 3.16
CA LYS A 202 22.54 -24.88 4.09
C LYS A 202 21.10 -24.60 3.66
N TRP A 203 20.86 -23.47 3.00
CA TRP A 203 19.52 -22.95 2.69
C TRP A 203 19.21 -23.14 1.21
N VAL A 204 19.20 -24.41 0.79
CA VAL A 204 18.82 -24.82 -0.56
C VAL A 204 17.45 -25.50 -0.48
N PRO A 205 16.41 -24.95 -1.12
CA PRO A 205 15.08 -25.55 -1.08
C PRO A 205 15.03 -26.73 -2.06
N TYR A 206 15.24 -27.94 -1.54
CA TYR A 206 15.12 -29.17 -2.32
C TYR A 206 13.67 -29.67 -2.32
N GLY A 207 13.05 -29.77 -3.49
CA GLY A 207 11.69 -30.31 -3.66
C GLY A 207 10.57 -29.41 -3.13
N VAL A 208 10.85 -28.11 -2.89
CA VAL A 208 9.88 -27.14 -2.38
C VAL A 208 10.06 -25.79 -3.11
N GLY A 209 9.34 -25.56 -4.20
CA GLY A 209 9.23 -24.25 -4.86
C GLY A 209 10.04 -24.06 -6.15
N ALA A 210 10.07 -22.82 -6.65
CA ALA A 210 10.51 -22.49 -8.01
C ALA A 210 12.05 -22.47 -8.23
N ILE A 211 12.85 -22.35 -7.17
CA ILE A 211 14.32 -22.34 -7.25
C ILE A 211 14.86 -23.67 -6.73
N GLU A 212 14.63 -24.75 -7.47
CA GLU A 212 15.15 -26.06 -7.08
C GLU A 212 16.68 -26.10 -7.14
N GLY A 213 17.30 -26.51 -6.03
CA GLY A 213 18.72 -26.87 -6.02
C GLY A 213 19.69 -25.70 -6.21
N GLN A 214 19.25 -24.44 -6.09
CA GLN A 214 20.13 -23.27 -6.09
C GLN A 214 20.05 -22.49 -4.78
N THR A 215 21.20 -21.95 -4.37
CA THR A 215 21.30 -20.95 -3.29
C THR A 215 20.72 -19.63 -3.76
N ALA A 216 19.86 -18.99 -2.97
CA ALA A 216 19.28 -17.70 -3.32
C ALA A 216 20.36 -16.62 -3.55
N SER A 217 20.14 -15.76 -4.55
CA SER A 217 20.97 -14.58 -4.75
C SER A 217 20.59 -13.50 -3.72
N PRO A 218 21.57 -12.84 -3.07
CA PRO A 218 21.26 -11.75 -2.14
C PRO A 218 20.55 -10.60 -2.87
N GLN A 219 19.48 -10.05 -2.28
CA GLN A 219 18.94 -8.76 -2.68
C GLN A 219 19.93 -7.63 -2.30
N PRO A 220 19.86 -6.47 -2.96
CA PRO A 220 20.61 -5.29 -2.53
C PRO A 220 20.34 -5.01 -1.05
N LYS A 221 21.40 -4.69 -0.29
CA LYS A 221 21.28 -4.28 1.10
C LYS A 221 20.42 -3.01 1.17
N LEU A 222 19.50 -2.95 2.13
CA LEU A 222 18.74 -1.72 2.39
C LEU A 222 19.68 -0.72 3.06
N GLU A 223 20.27 0.16 2.27
CA GLU A 223 21.05 1.29 2.77
C GLU A 223 20.11 2.36 3.37
N PRO A 224 20.52 3.05 4.44
CA PRO A 224 19.82 4.25 4.89
C PRO A 224 19.76 5.24 3.73
N GLY A 225 18.55 5.69 3.35
CA GLY A 225 18.42 6.76 2.37
C GLY A 225 19.05 8.04 2.89
N GLU A 226 19.82 8.75 2.05
CA GLU A 226 20.20 10.13 2.34
C GLU A 226 18.92 10.97 2.43
N ALA A 227 18.83 11.85 3.44
CA ALA A 227 17.75 12.81 3.52
C ALA A 227 17.81 13.68 2.26
N PRO A 228 16.77 13.74 1.43
CA PRO A 228 16.84 14.54 0.23
C PRO A 228 16.85 16.02 0.60
N ASP A 229 17.77 16.77 0.01
CA ASP A 229 17.96 18.20 0.22
C ASP A 229 16.92 18.97 -0.60
N TYR A 230 15.67 18.99 -0.13
CA TYR A 230 14.58 19.74 -0.77
C TYR A 230 14.33 21.06 -0.05
N ALA A 231 14.24 22.15 -0.80
CA ALA A 231 13.76 23.42 -0.28
C ALA A 231 12.26 23.31 0.09
N PRO A 232 11.76 24.07 1.09
CA PRO A 232 10.35 24.05 1.46
C PRO A 232 9.45 24.36 0.25
N GLY A 233 8.60 23.39 -0.13
CA GLY A 233 7.63 23.55 -1.22
C GLY A 233 8.05 22.96 -2.59
N GLU A 234 9.24 22.36 -2.71
CA GLU A 234 9.61 21.56 -3.88
C GLU A 234 9.17 20.10 -3.69
N GLU A 235 7.97 19.75 -4.16
CA GLU A 235 7.67 18.34 -4.44
C GLU A 235 8.61 17.87 -5.56
N PRO A 236 9.23 16.67 -5.45
CA PRO A 236 10.06 16.14 -6.51
C PRO A 236 9.20 15.86 -7.75
N ARG A 237 9.27 16.76 -8.73
CA ARG A 237 8.84 16.46 -10.09
C ARG A 237 9.91 15.57 -10.73
N PRO A 238 9.55 14.40 -11.28
CA PRO A 238 10.48 13.61 -12.08
C PRO A 238 11.09 14.47 -13.18
N ARG A 239 12.38 14.27 -13.48
CA ARG A 239 13.05 15.00 -14.56
C ARG A 239 12.33 14.73 -15.88
N GLU A 240 12.31 15.70 -16.78
CA GLU A 240 11.66 15.55 -18.10
C GLU A 240 12.18 14.27 -18.79
N GLY A 241 11.29 13.29 -18.98
CA GLY A 241 11.62 12.00 -19.60
C GLY A 241 11.87 10.82 -18.66
N GLU A 242 11.90 11.02 -17.33
CA GLU A 242 11.96 9.92 -16.36
C GLU A 242 10.56 9.38 -16.03
N PRO A 243 10.37 8.05 -15.87
CA PRO A 243 9.09 7.48 -15.50
C PRO A 243 8.62 8.03 -14.16
N THR A 244 7.46 8.70 -14.15
CA THR A 244 6.84 9.14 -12.90
C THR A 244 6.27 7.92 -12.19
N GLY A 245 6.96 7.40 -11.17
CA GLY A 245 6.50 6.27 -10.34
C GLY A 245 5.25 6.56 -9.49
N SER A 246 4.41 7.52 -9.87
CA SER A 246 3.21 7.95 -9.15
C SER A 246 2.01 8.24 -10.05
N ALA A 247 1.98 7.67 -11.25
CA ALA A 247 0.79 7.63 -12.10
C ALA A 247 0.34 6.17 -12.32
N HIS A 248 -0.30 5.56 -11.32
CA HIS A 248 -1.29 4.51 -11.59
C HIS A 248 -2.51 5.20 -12.22
N GLY A 249 -2.38 5.51 -13.50
CA GLY A 249 -3.34 6.27 -14.29
C GLY A 249 -3.22 5.96 -15.77
N GLU A 250 -2.80 4.76 -16.13
CA GLU A 250 -3.10 4.15 -17.42
C GLU A 250 -3.62 2.75 -17.15
N LEU A 251 -4.95 2.59 -17.24
CA LEU A 251 -5.66 1.44 -17.78
C LEU A 251 -7.17 1.67 -17.55
N LEU A 252 -7.81 2.11 -18.65
CA LEU A 252 -9.25 2.10 -18.98
C LEU A 252 -10.23 2.93 -18.12
#